data_AF-A0A5J6C3D1-F1
#
_entry.id   AF-A0A5J6C3D1-F1
#
_cell.length_a   1.000
_cell.length_b   1.000
_cell.length_c   1.000
_cell.angle_alpha   90.00
_cell.angle_beta   90.00
_cell.angle_gamma   90.00
#
_symmetry.space_group_name_H-M   'P 1'
#
loop_
_entity.id
_entity.type
_entity.pdbx_description
1 polymer ?
#
loop_
_entity_poly.entity_id
_entity_poly.type
_entity_poly.pdbx_seq_one_letter_code
_entity_poly.pdbx_strand_id
1 'polypeptide(L)'
;DINICDYNLRDLRNLFSIVSQEPMLFNMSIYENIKFGREDATLEDVKRVSKFAAIDEFIESLPNKYDTNVGPYGKSLSGGQKQRIAIARALLREPKILL
;
A
#
# COMPACT_ATOMS: atom_id res chain seq x y z
N ASP A 1 25.38 -16.46 14.63
CA ASP A 1 24.38 -15.37 14.69
C ASP A 1 24.88 -14.16 13.91
N ILE A 2 24.04 -13.57 13.07
CA ILE A 2 24.36 -12.32 12.37
C ILE A 2 23.58 -11.21 13.08
N ASN A 3 24.27 -10.16 13.52
CA ASN A 3 23.63 -9.03 14.20
C ASN A 3 23.00 -8.06 13.19
N ILE A 4 21.76 -7.66 13.41
CA ILE A 4 21.04 -6.71 12.56
C ILE A 4 21.71 -5.32 12.53
N CYS A 5 22.45 -4.96 13.58
CA CYS A 5 23.15 -3.69 13.70
C CYS A 5 24.36 -3.57 12.75
N ASP A 6 24.83 -4.68 12.19
CA ASP A 6 25.98 -4.71 11.28
C ASP A 6 25.57 -4.43 9.81
N TYR A 7 24.27 -4.40 9.52
CA TYR A 7 23.75 -4.13 8.18
C TYR A 7 23.62 -2.64 7.90
N ASN A 8 23.77 -2.27 6.62
CA ASN A 8 23.34 -0.95 6.17
C ASN A 8 21.83 -0.79 6.41
N LEU A 9 21.46 0.24 7.15
CA LEU A 9 20.08 0.48 7.56
C LEU A 9 19.11 0.67 6.37
N ARG A 10 19.57 1.26 5.27
CA ARG A 10 18.75 1.49 4.07
C ARG A 10 18.45 0.18 3.37
N ASP A 11 19.48 -0.64 3.16
CA ASP A 11 19.35 -1.93 2.50
C ASP A 11 18.48 -2.87 3.33
N LEU A 12 18.69 -2.89 4.65
CA LEU A 12 17.84 -3.66 5.56
C LEU A 12 16.37 -3.25 5.42
N ARG A 13 16.05 -1.95 5.48
CA ARG A 13 14.67 -1.44 5.36
C ARG A 13 14.02 -1.67 4.00
N ASN A 14 14.79 -1.91 2.94
CA ASN A 14 14.25 -2.28 1.63
C ASN A 14 13.78 -3.74 1.59
N LEU A 15 14.27 -4.60 2.49
CA LEU A 15 13.82 -5.99 2.59
C LEU A 15 12.44 -6.12 3.25
N PHE A 16 12.01 -5.11 4.02
CA PHE A 16 10.78 -5.14 4.81
C PHE A 16 9.73 -4.15 4.30
N SER A 17 8.46 -4.57 4.37
CA SER A 17 7.33 -3.65 4.43
C SER A 17 6.46 -3.97 5.65
N ILE A 18 5.88 -2.93 6.25
CA ILE A 18 5.13 -3.01 7.49
C ILE A 18 3.71 -2.49 7.24
N VAL A 19 2.71 -3.20 7.73
CA VAL A 19 1.31 -2.79 7.73
C VAL A 19 0.85 -2.59 9.18
N SER A 20 0.51 -1.36 9.55
CA SER A 20 -0.01 -1.06 10.89
C SER A 20 -1.46 -1.55 11.06
N GLN A 21 -1.86 -1.83 12.31
CA GLN A 21 -3.25 -2.18 12.65
C GLN A 21 -4.24 -1.06 12.28
N GLU A 22 -3.82 0.20 12.45
CA GLU A 22 -4.53 1.38 11.97
C GLU A 22 -3.70 2.06 10.88
N PRO A 23 -3.88 1.67 9.61
CA PRO A 23 -3.15 2.28 8.52
C PRO A 23 -3.66 3.68 8.21
N MET A 24 -2.72 4.62 8.14
CA MET A 24 -2.99 5.98 7.67
C MET A 24 -2.84 6.06 6.15
N LEU A 25 -3.85 6.66 5.53
CA LEU A 25 -3.84 7.02 4.12
C LEU A 25 -3.61 8.52 3.98
N PHE A 26 -2.88 8.89 2.94
CA PHE A 26 -2.69 10.28 2.55
C PHE A 26 -3.99 10.82 1.95
N ASN A 27 -4.21 12.13 2.08
CA ASN A 27 -5.34 12.84 1.48
C ASN A 27 -5.15 12.99 -0.05
N MET A 28 -5.19 11.86 -0.74
CA MET A 28 -4.84 11.66 -2.15
C MET A 28 -5.78 10.62 -2.75
N SER A 29 -5.65 10.36 -4.06
CA SER A 29 -6.37 9.26 -4.72
C SER A 29 -6.00 7.89 -4.15
N ILE A 30 -6.83 6.87 -4.39
CA ILE A 30 -6.50 5.48 -4.07
C ILE A 30 -5.25 5.04 -4.84
N TYR A 31 -5.15 5.40 -6.12
CA TYR A 31 -3.97 5.15 -6.96
C TYR A 31 -2.69 5.67 -6.31
N GLU A 32 -2.65 6.97 -5.96
CA GLU A 32 -1.47 7.58 -5.35
C GLU A 32 -1.14 6.97 -4.00
N ASN A 33 -2.16 6.64 -3.21
CA ASN A 33 -1.96 5.95 -1.94
C ASN A 33 -1.28 4.59 -2.14
N ILE A 34 -1.60 3.81 -3.17
CA ILE A 34 -0.94 2.52 -3.42
C ILE A 34 0.43 2.73 -4.05
N LYS A 35 0.52 3.59 -5.07
CA LYS A 35 1.75 3.96 -5.79
C LYS A 35 2.84 4.50 -4.87
N PHE A 36 2.48 5.11 -3.74
CA PHE A 36 3.46 5.58 -2.75
C PHE A 36 4.47 4.50 -2.30
N GLY A 37 4.16 3.21 -2.46
CA GLY A 37 5.13 2.13 -2.26
C GLY A 37 6.31 2.16 -3.25
N ARG A 38 6.08 2.58 -4.50
CA ARG A 38 7.06 2.55 -5.59
C ARG A 38 6.71 3.61 -6.66
N GLU A 39 7.53 4.66 -6.78
CA GLU A 39 7.23 5.83 -7.62
C GLU A 39 7.13 5.54 -9.12
N ASP A 40 7.88 4.55 -9.63
CA ASP A 40 7.87 4.12 -11.03
C ASP A 40 6.75 3.13 -11.36
N ALA A 41 5.90 2.77 -10.39
CA ALA A 41 4.80 1.85 -10.62
C ALA A 41 3.75 2.39 -11.60
N THR A 42 3.36 1.51 -12.53
CA THR A 42 2.31 1.73 -13.52
C THR A 42 0.92 1.54 -12.91
N LEU A 43 -0.14 1.92 -13.64
CA LEU A 43 -1.50 1.63 -13.22
C LEU A 43 -1.76 0.11 -13.18
N GLU A 44 -1.17 -0.63 -14.10
CA GLU A 44 -1.24 -2.09 -14.18
C GLU A 44 -0.61 -2.74 -12.94
N ASP A 45 0.54 -2.25 -12.48
CA ASP A 45 1.17 -2.70 -11.23
C ASP A 45 0.24 -2.47 -10.03
N VAL A 46 -0.34 -1.27 -9.95
CA VAL A 46 -1.28 -0.91 -8.87
C VAL A 46 -2.51 -1.82 -8.90
N LYS A 47 -3.11 -2.07 -10.08
CA LYS A 47 -4.23 -3.00 -10.22
C LYS A 47 -3.87 -4.42 -9.82
N ARG A 48 -2.67 -4.89 -10.20
CA ARG A 48 -2.17 -6.22 -9.83
C ARG A 48 -2.09 -6.39 -8.31
N VAL A 49 -1.48 -5.44 -7.59
CA VAL A 49 -1.36 -5.55 -6.13
C VAL A 49 -2.69 -5.32 -5.41
N SER A 50 -3.60 -4.51 -5.97
CA SER A 50 -4.96 -4.36 -5.45
C SER A 50 -5.77 -5.66 -5.52
N LYS A 51 -5.57 -6.47 -6.57
CA LYS A 51 -6.18 -7.79 -6.68
C LYS A 51 -5.65 -8.73 -5.61
N PHE A 52 -4.33 -8.76 -5.39
CA PHE A 52 -3.72 -9.56 -4.33
C PHE A 52 -4.17 -9.13 -2.92
N ALA A 53 -4.41 -7.84 -2.70
CA ALA A 53 -4.96 -7.34 -1.45
C ALA A 53 -6.51 -7.51 -1.33
N ALA A 54 -7.16 -8.06 -2.36
CA ALA A 54 -8.61 -8.20 -2.48
C ALA A 54 -9.39 -6.90 -2.22
N ILE A 55 -8.93 -5.81 -2.83
CA ILE A 55 -9.58 -4.48 -2.80
C ILE A 55 -9.96 -3.97 -4.19
N ASP A 56 -9.45 -4.58 -5.27
CA ASP A 56 -9.68 -4.16 -6.66
C ASP A 56 -11.17 -4.07 -7.01
N GLU A 57 -11.98 -5.07 -6.67
CA GLU A 57 -13.43 -5.07 -6.94
C GLU A 57 -14.15 -3.92 -6.25
N PHE A 58 -13.78 -3.61 -5.01
CA PHE A 58 -14.31 -2.46 -4.30
C PHE A 58 -13.92 -1.16 -5.00
N ILE A 59 -12.64 -1.01 -5.39
CA ILE A 59 -12.17 0.18 -6.09
C ILE A 59 -12.93 0.35 -7.41
N GLU A 60 -13.06 -0.71 -8.21
CA GLU A 60 -13.77 -0.67 -9.50
C GLU A 60 -15.27 -0.38 -9.36
N SER A 61 -15.87 -0.62 -8.18
CA SER A 61 -17.26 -0.27 -7.88
C SER A 61 -17.48 1.23 -7.60
N LEU A 62 -16.42 1.99 -7.30
CA LEU A 62 -16.51 3.43 -7.01
C LEU A 62 -16.69 4.24 -8.31
N PRO A 63 -17.44 5.35 -8.30
CA PRO A 63 -17.66 6.17 -9.49
C PRO A 63 -16.37 6.65 -10.17
N ASN A 64 -15.37 7.03 -9.37
CA ASN A 64 -14.08 7.52 -9.85
C ASN A 64 -12.97 6.45 -9.76
N LYS A 65 -13.33 5.21 -9.41
CA LYS A 65 -12.39 4.08 -9.35
C LYS A 65 -11.11 4.41 -8.58
N TYR A 66 -9.97 4.21 -9.21
CA TYR A 66 -8.63 4.48 -8.67
C TYR A 66 -8.35 5.97 -8.42
N ASP A 67 -9.04 6.87 -9.11
CA ASP A 67 -8.95 8.32 -8.91
C ASP A 67 -9.82 8.81 -7.75
N THR A 68 -10.57 7.92 -7.09
CA THR A 68 -11.35 8.28 -5.90
C THR A 68 -10.44 8.81 -4.81
N ASN A 69 -10.69 10.05 -4.36
CA ASN A 69 -9.97 10.65 -3.24
C ASN A 69 -10.47 10.06 -1.92
N VAL A 70 -9.57 9.55 -1.09
CA VAL A 70 -9.93 8.90 0.18
C VAL A 70 -10.24 9.90 1.30
N GLY A 71 -9.89 11.17 1.10
CA GLY A 71 -10.02 12.22 2.11
C GLY A 71 -8.96 12.14 3.22
N PRO A 72 -8.97 13.08 4.18
CA PRO A 72 -8.01 13.08 5.28
C PRO A 72 -8.04 11.76 6.06
N TYR A 73 -6.88 11.12 6.20
CA TYR A 73 -6.73 9.84 6.91
C TYR A 73 -7.61 8.69 6.37
N GLY A 74 -8.09 8.78 5.14
CA GLY A 74 -8.98 7.78 4.56
C GLY A 74 -10.34 7.68 5.25
N LYS A 75 -10.87 8.79 5.80
CA LYS A 75 -12.16 8.82 6.53
C LYS A 75 -13.36 8.30 5.73
N SER A 76 -13.29 8.30 4.40
CA SER A 76 -14.35 7.75 3.53
C SER A 76 -14.36 6.22 3.46
N LEU A 77 -13.38 5.55 4.06
CA LEU A 77 -13.18 4.10 3.96
C LEU A 77 -13.36 3.41 5.31
N SER A 78 -13.88 2.19 5.28
CA SER A 78 -13.91 1.30 6.44
C SER A 78 -12.51 0.93 6.89
N GLY A 79 -12.36 0.46 8.15
CA GLY A 79 -11.08 -0.01 8.68
C GLY A 79 -10.45 -1.10 7.81
N GLY A 80 -11.25 -2.10 7.39
CA GLY A 80 -10.79 -3.17 6.51
C GLY A 80 -10.37 -2.68 5.12
N GLN A 81 -11.06 -1.70 4.54
CA GLN A 81 -10.66 -1.10 3.26
C GLN A 81 -9.33 -0.36 3.37
N LYS A 82 -9.13 0.44 4.43
CA LYS A 82 -7.85 1.09 4.70
C LYS A 82 -6.72 0.08 4.84
N GLN A 83 -6.97 -1.02 5.55
CA GLN A 83 -5.99 -2.09 5.75
C GLN A 83 -5.61 -2.75 4.42
N ARG A 84 -6.57 -3.06 3.56
CA ARG A 84 -6.28 -3.64 2.24
C ARG A 84 -5.52 -2.69 1.32
N ILE A 85 -5.81 -1.38 1.35
CA ILE A 85 -5.01 -0.39 0.61
C ILE A 85 -3.57 -0.34 1.14
N ALA A 86 -3.37 -0.40 2.45
CA ALA A 86 -2.02 -0.45 3.04
C ALA A 86 -1.28 -1.75 2.69
N ILE A 87 -1.97 -2.89 2.63
CA ILE A 87 -1.43 -4.16 2.16
C ILE A 87 -1.01 -4.03 0.68
N ALA A 88 -1.87 -3.48 -0.19
CA ALA A 88 -1.53 -3.27 -1.60
C ALA A 88 -0.28 -2.38 -1.76
N ARG A 89 -0.18 -1.29 -0.99
CA ARG A 89 1.02 -0.42 -0.93
C ARG A 89 2.27 -1.19 -0.51
N ALA A 90 2.15 -2.04 0.50
CA ALA A 90 3.27 -2.85 1.01
C ALA A 90 3.70 -3.91 -0.01
N LEU A 91 2.75 -4.56 -0.70
CA LEU A 91 3.04 -5.54 -1.75
C LEU A 91 3.71 -4.92 -2.97
N LEU A 92 3.39 -3.66 -3.31
CA LEU A 92 3.98 -2.95 -4.45
C LEU A 92 5.50 -2.76 -4.34
N ARG A 93 6.02 -2.73 -3.10
CA ARG A 93 7.46 -2.65 -2.81
C ARG A 93 8.21 -3.96 -3.09
N GLU A 94 7.49 -5.05 -3.35
CA GLU A 94 8.03 -6.40 -3.51
C GLU A 94 9.01 -6.78 -2.38
N PRO A 95 8.62 -6.60 -1.10
CA PRO A 95 9.50 -6.84 0.03
C PRO A 95 9.82 -8.34 0.15
N LYS A 96 11.00 -8.66 0.70
CA LYS A 96 11.33 -10.03 1.08
C LYS A 96 10.54 -10.50 2.29
N ILE A 97 10.17 -9.57 3.18
CA ILE A 97 9.44 -9.83 4.42
C ILE A 97 8.32 -8.80 4.56
N LEU A 98 7.10 -9.29 4.78
CA LEU A 98 5.92 -8.47 5.08
C LEU A 98 5.52 -8.69 6.54
N LEU A 99 5.38 -7.59 7.30
CA LEU A 99 5.03 -7.58 8.72
C LEU A 99 3.70 -6.88 8.96
#